data_AF-A0A1F7YMT5-F1
#
_entry.id   AF-A0A1F7YMT5-F1
#
_cell.length_a   1.000
_cell.length_b   1.000
_cell.length_c   1.000
_cell.angle_alpha   90.00
_cell.angle_beta   90.00
_cell.angle_gamma   90.00
#
_symmetry.space_group_name_H-M   'P 1'
#
loop_
_entity.id
_entity.type
_entity.pdbx_description
1 polymer ?
#
loop_
_entity_poly.entity_id
_entity_poly.type
_entity_poly.pdbx_seq_one_letter_code
_entity_poly.pdbx_strand_id
1 'polypeptide(L)'
;MLYDGNTSELEALQEDLTEADWGSLEGKVKFLHSPQVEIIDPKAKTVAVCAAGASELGNVAGLLVDGESQDESEKNEAHEHGTSQGNVIPAHDLTPEDVGFVVGEEVKNFSDTQMPDSSSQEMPAAFKQPFKMPKFSFGNLPFHLPVKNREPAMPHPSVGNLSTTPKWKRLMVFGVIFVVLVITGGIGGWWYLPRAEIVVFLAPQNLEETESLTLDENIDQADVEARIFPAQTVAVEVTGSKSRAATGNKTVGDAAAGQVTIRNGTASDIVLESGTSLQGPGDLEYTINEEVTVGSATSPSDPGSVTTAVTASDIGAQYNIASGENFSVSNYPTSEVDAVSEGELSGGSSREVVAVSADDREKLGEELTEELKSQGIAQIEGQIESTSYFVSDAVRTEEVDTSFSKAEGDEASSVDLDMSLRVIGIVVSKEQLESLARDLLEPKVPTGYALRSEQIDVSFELDDESDGAWFFDASITANLLPEINTDDIKRNVIGKYPSQAQQYLTTIPGFTKADITLTPSLPGKLGNIPRVTDHVSIEIIADR
;
A
#
# COMPACT_ATOMS: atom_id res chain seq x y z
N MET A 1 -18.06 -19.09 24.08
CA MET A 1 -16.69 -18.99 23.52
C MET A 1 -16.48 -20.12 22.54
N LEU A 2 -16.22 -19.77 21.29
CA LEU A 2 -15.87 -20.70 20.22
C LEU A 2 -14.35 -20.62 19.99
N TYR A 3 -13.72 -21.79 19.94
CA TYR A 3 -12.28 -21.93 19.73
C TYR A 3 -12.01 -23.26 19.00
N ASP A 4 -10.86 -23.34 18.32
CA ASP A 4 -10.38 -24.58 17.66
C ASP A 4 -11.14 -24.98 16.37
N GLY A 5 -11.13 -24.09 15.38
CA GLY A 5 -11.70 -24.32 14.05
C GLY A 5 -11.16 -23.33 13.02
N ASN A 6 -11.48 -23.54 11.74
CA ASN A 6 -11.20 -22.56 10.69
C ASN A 6 -12.07 -21.31 10.92
N THR A 7 -11.54 -20.11 10.67
CA THR A 7 -12.23 -18.82 10.95
C THR A 7 -13.63 -18.79 10.34
N SER A 8 -13.76 -19.23 9.09
CA SER A 8 -15.04 -19.29 8.38
C SER A 8 -16.05 -20.28 8.98
N GLU A 9 -15.57 -21.38 9.58
CA GLU A 9 -16.43 -22.36 10.24
C GLU A 9 -16.88 -21.85 11.63
N LEU A 10 -16.00 -21.14 12.34
CA LEU A 10 -16.30 -20.56 13.65
C LEU A 10 -17.31 -19.40 13.54
N GLU A 11 -17.20 -18.58 12.49
CA GLU A 11 -18.17 -17.51 12.18
C GLU A 11 -19.55 -18.09 11.82
N ALA A 12 -19.60 -19.11 10.96
CA ALA A 12 -20.86 -19.78 10.63
C ALA A 12 -21.51 -20.41 11.88
N LEU A 13 -20.70 -21.03 12.75
CA LEU A 13 -21.20 -21.62 14.00
C LEU A 13 -21.65 -20.56 15.03
N GLN A 14 -21.02 -19.38 15.01
CA GLN A 14 -21.42 -18.24 15.84
C GLN A 14 -22.80 -17.73 15.42
N GLU A 15 -23.02 -17.59 14.11
CA GLU A 15 -24.32 -17.18 13.55
C GLU A 15 -25.42 -18.18 13.94
N ASP A 16 -25.18 -19.48 13.71
CA ASP A 16 -26.12 -20.56 14.07
C ASP A 16 -26.48 -20.57 15.56
N LEU A 17 -25.49 -20.38 16.44
CA LEU A 17 -25.70 -20.38 17.90
C LEU A 17 -26.36 -19.10 18.41
N THR A 18 -26.24 -18.00 17.66
CA THR A 18 -26.91 -16.73 18.01
C THR A 18 -28.37 -16.74 17.58
N GLU A 19 -28.70 -17.40 16.46
CA GLU A 19 -30.08 -17.55 15.96
C GLU A 19 -30.87 -18.63 16.73
N ALA A 20 -30.19 -19.58 17.38
CA ALA A 20 -30.84 -20.65 18.13
C ALA A 20 -31.75 -20.12 19.26
N ASP A 21 -32.98 -20.65 19.34
CA ASP A 21 -33.92 -20.32 20.43
C ASP A 21 -33.55 -21.10 21.71
N TRP A 22 -32.68 -20.49 22.51
CA TRP A 22 -32.25 -21.03 23.80
C TRP A 22 -33.37 -21.10 24.85
N GLY A 23 -34.52 -20.47 24.61
CA GLY A 23 -35.68 -20.46 25.52
C GLY A 23 -36.56 -21.71 25.42
N SER A 24 -36.54 -22.41 24.29
CA SER A 24 -37.39 -23.58 24.02
C SER A 24 -36.72 -24.93 24.24
N LEU A 25 -35.49 -24.96 24.80
CA LEU A 25 -34.78 -26.17 25.17
C LEU A 25 -35.43 -26.87 26.38
N GLU A 26 -36.51 -27.60 26.13
CA GLU A 26 -37.24 -28.37 27.14
C GLU A 26 -36.33 -29.42 27.81
N GLY A 27 -35.99 -29.17 29.09
CA GLY A 27 -35.65 -30.23 30.05
C GLY A 27 -34.18 -30.38 30.47
N LYS A 28 -33.23 -29.54 30.04
CA LYS A 28 -31.84 -29.67 30.52
C LYS A 28 -31.13 -28.38 30.96
N VAL A 29 -31.39 -27.23 30.37
CA VAL A 29 -30.83 -25.94 30.82
C VAL A 29 -31.81 -24.82 30.46
N LYS A 30 -32.21 -23.99 31.43
CA LYS A 30 -33.08 -22.84 31.20
C LYS A 30 -32.26 -21.57 31.32
N PHE A 31 -31.98 -20.93 30.18
CA PHE A 31 -31.29 -19.65 30.17
C PHE A 31 -32.29 -18.51 30.42
N LEU A 32 -31.92 -17.54 31.28
CA LEU A 32 -32.73 -16.34 31.57
C LEU A 32 -32.64 -15.29 30.46
N HIS A 33 -31.56 -15.33 29.68
CA HIS A 33 -31.27 -14.50 28.52
C HIS A 33 -30.54 -15.34 27.47
N SER A 34 -30.49 -14.89 26.22
CA SER A 34 -29.65 -15.51 25.20
C SER A 34 -28.17 -15.46 25.63
N PRO A 35 -27.40 -16.55 25.47
CA PRO A 35 -25.97 -16.55 25.77
C PRO A 35 -25.20 -15.72 24.76
N GLN A 36 -24.17 -15.01 25.21
CA GLN A 36 -23.22 -14.30 24.36
C GLN A 36 -22.21 -15.30 23.76
N VAL A 37 -22.12 -15.34 22.43
CA VAL A 37 -21.22 -16.23 21.70
C VAL A 37 -20.09 -15.40 21.10
N GLU A 38 -18.89 -15.55 21.63
CA GLU A 38 -17.67 -14.87 21.17
C GLU A 38 -16.67 -15.88 20.60
N ILE A 39 -15.99 -15.49 19.52
CA ILE A 39 -14.85 -16.22 18.95
C ILE A 39 -13.59 -15.67 19.62
N ILE A 40 -12.74 -16.57 20.14
CA ILE A 40 -11.49 -16.16 20.79
C ILE A 40 -10.43 -15.89 19.73
N ASP A 41 -9.76 -14.74 19.82
CA ASP A 41 -8.59 -14.39 19.00
C ASP A 41 -7.47 -15.46 19.15
N PRO A 42 -6.93 -15.99 18.04
CA PRO A 42 -5.75 -16.86 18.05
C PRO A 42 -4.58 -16.35 18.93
N LYS A 43 -4.36 -15.03 19.01
CA LYS A 43 -3.32 -14.44 19.88
C LYS A 43 -3.62 -14.69 21.35
N ALA A 44 -4.85 -14.42 21.79
CA ALA A 44 -5.29 -14.68 23.17
C ALA A 44 -5.23 -16.17 23.54
N LYS A 45 -5.53 -17.07 22.59
CA LYS A 45 -5.38 -18.53 22.77
C LYS A 45 -3.91 -18.90 23.02
N THR A 46 -3.00 -18.34 22.24
CA THR A 46 -1.55 -18.60 22.36
C THR A 46 -1.04 -18.13 23.72
N VAL A 47 -1.39 -16.91 24.14
CA VAL A 47 -1.04 -16.37 25.46
C VAL A 47 -1.59 -17.24 26.58
N ALA A 48 -2.84 -17.70 26.50
CA ALA A 48 -3.44 -18.55 27.53
C ALA A 48 -2.75 -19.92 27.65
N VAL A 49 -2.37 -20.54 26.53
CA VAL A 49 -1.62 -21.81 26.52
C VAL A 49 -0.22 -21.62 27.10
N CYS A 50 0.46 -20.55 26.70
CA CYS A 50 1.78 -20.21 27.21
C CYS A 50 1.75 -19.88 28.71
N ALA A 51 0.74 -19.15 29.19
CA ALA A 51 0.56 -18.85 30.61
C ALA A 51 0.25 -20.10 31.44
N ALA A 52 -0.57 -21.02 30.91
CA ALA A 52 -0.85 -22.30 31.56
C ALA A 52 0.43 -23.17 31.64
N GLY A 53 1.22 -23.23 30.56
CA GLY A 53 2.51 -23.93 30.56
C GLY A 53 3.54 -23.29 31.51
N ALA A 54 3.60 -21.96 31.54
CA ALA A 54 4.47 -21.21 32.44
C ALA A 54 4.13 -21.44 33.92
N SER A 55 2.84 -21.57 34.24
CA SER A 55 2.37 -21.86 35.59
C SER A 55 2.84 -23.23 36.11
N GLU A 56 3.05 -24.19 35.20
CA GLU A 56 3.58 -25.53 35.54
C GLU A 56 5.12 -25.57 35.62
N LEU A 57 5.82 -24.62 34.98
CA LEU A 57 7.29 -24.59 34.94
C LEU A 57 7.93 -23.93 36.18
N GLY A 58 7.19 -23.06 36.88
CA GLY A 58 7.66 -22.36 38.08
C GLY A 58 8.75 -21.31 37.79
N ASN A 59 8.67 -20.18 38.51
CA ASN A 59 9.64 -19.06 38.44
C ASN A 59 9.81 -18.40 37.06
N VAL A 60 8.71 -18.19 36.33
CA VAL A 60 8.69 -17.43 35.07
C VAL A 60 8.46 -15.94 35.37
N ALA A 61 9.33 -15.07 34.85
CA ALA A 61 9.34 -13.63 35.15
C ALA A 61 8.26 -12.81 34.41
N GLY A 62 7.73 -13.35 33.30
CA GLY A 62 6.71 -12.74 32.45
C GLY A 62 6.60 -13.47 31.11
N LEU A 63 5.52 -13.22 30.36
CA LEU A 63 5.37 -13.67 28.98
C LEU A 63 5.64 -12.45 28.08
N LEU A 64 6.64 -12.52 27.20
CA LEU A 64 6.88 -11.49 26.20
C LEU A 64 5.98 -11.77 25.00
N VAL A 65 5.14 -10.80 24.67
CA VAL A 65 4.33 -10.81 23.44
C VAL A 65 4.92 -9.71 22.56
N ASP A 66 5.45 -10.08 21.39
CA ASP A 66 6.00 -9.09 20.45
C ASP A 66 4.91 -8.06 20.10
N GLY A 67 5.16 -6.79 20.45
CA GLY A 67 4.25 -5.66 20.19
C GLY A 67 3.74 -4.88 21.41
N GLU A 68 3.98 -5.30 22.65
CA GLU A 68 3.67 -4.51 23.85
C GLU A 68 4.95 -4.21 24.65
N SER A 69 5.35 -2.93 24.71
CA SER A 69 6.44 -2.46 25.58
C SER A 69 5.98 -2.44 27.04
N GLN A 70 6.65 -3.19 27.90
CA GLN A 70 6.45 -3.09 29.35
C GLN A 70 7.33 -2.00 29.95
N ASP A 71 6.68 -1.02 30.60
CA ASP A 71 7.31 -0.02 31.47
C ASP A 71 8.13 -0.69 32.59
N GLU A 72 9.44 -0.41 32.61
CA GLU A 72 10.35 -0.75 33.70
C GLU A 72 10.07 0.12 34.93
N SER A 73 9.12 -0.26 35.78
CA SER A 73 8.99 0.39 37.09
C SER A 73 8.49 -0.46 38.24
N GLU A 74 8.57 -1.80 38.18
CA GLU A 74 8.33 -2.62 39.37
C GLU A 74 9.22 -3.87 39.39
N LYS A 75 10.47 -3.73 39.86
CA LYS A 75 11.24 -4.81 40.52
C LYS A 75 12.53 -4.27 41.13
N ASN A 76 12.40 -3.65 42.30
CA ASN A 76 13.55 -3.48 43.16
C ASN A 76 13.13 -3.85 44.58
N GLU A 77 13.03 -5.16 44.85
CA GLU A 77 13.19 -5.71 46.20
C GLU A 77 13.35 -7.25 46.18
N ALA A 78 14.40 -7.69 46.89
CA ALA A 78 14.64 -9.03 47.46
C ALA A 78 15.03 -10.20 46.52
N HIS A 79 16.33 -10.56 46.48
CA HIS A 79 16.93 -11.58 47.36
C HIS A 79 18.40 -11.90 46.99
N GLU A 80 19.30 -11.72 47.95
CA GLU A 80 20.62 -12.36 47.98
C GLU A 80 20.50 -13.88 48.21
N HIS A 81 21.22 -14.69 47.42
CA HIS A 81 21.97 -15.85 47.93
C HIS A 81 22.98 -16.43 46.92
N GLY A 82 24.26 -16.28 47.30
CA GLY A 82 25.47 -17.11 47.08
C GLY A 82 25.60 -18.22 46.01
N THR A 83 26.63 -18.00 45.17
CA THR A 83 27.74 -18.89 44.77
C THR A 83 27.49 -20.12 43.87
N SER A 84 28.03 -20.06 42.64
CA SER A 84 28.96 -21.09 42.14
C SER A 84 29.90 -20.51 41.08
N GLN A 85 31.17 -20.89 41.15
CA GLN A 85 32.24 -20.46 40.24
C GLN A 85 32.04 -21.05 38.84
N GLY A 86 32.01 -20.17 37.84
CA GLY A 86 32.17 -20.50 36.42
C GLY A 86 33.00 -19.39 35.79
N ASN A 87 34.12 -19.77 35.18
CA ASN A 87 35.14 -18.86 34.65
C ASN A 87 34.63 -18.22 33.35
N VAL A 88 33.92 -17.08 33.46
CA VAL A 88 33.53 -16.23 32.32
C VAL A 88 33.71 -14.78 32.75
N ILE A 89 34.63 -14.08 32.10
CA ILE A 89 34.78 -12.63 32.24
C ILE A 89 33.64 -12.01 31.41
N PRO A 90 32.77 -11.15 31.98
CA PRO A 90 31.75 -10.46 31.22
C PRO A 90 32.40 -9.51 30.21
N ALA A 91 31.89 -9.49 28.98
CA ALA A 91 32.30 -8.56 27.94
C ALA A 91 31.72 -7.17 28.22
N HIS A 92 32.28 -6.50 29.21
CA HIS A 92 32.17 -5.07 29.42
C HIS A 92 33.50 -4.66 30.04
N ASP A 93 34.21 -3.74 29.38
CA ASP A 93 35.57 -3.24 29.68
C ASP A 93 36.72 -3.80 28.79
N LEU A 94 36.52 -3.81 27.47
CA LEU A 94 37.64 -3.78 26.52
C LEU A 94 37.62 -2.43 25.80
N THR A 95 38.66 -1.63 26.00
CA THR A 95 38.84 -0.37 25.26
C THR A 95 39.63 -0.64 23.97
N PRO A 96 39.40 0.11 22.87
CA PRO A 96 40.14 -0.05 21.61
C PRO A 96 41.67 0.04 21.74
N GLU A 97 42.15 0.65 22.81
CA GLU A 97 43.57 0.79 23.15
C GLU A 97 44.18 -0.56 23.63
N ASP A 98 43.40 -1.41 24.30
CA ASP A 98 43.83 -2.73 24.80
C ASP A 98 43.99 -3.78 23.68
N VAL A 99 43.34 -3.55 22.54
CA VAL A 99 43.45 -4.38 21.32
C VAL A 99 44.36 -3.75 20.25
N GLY A 100 45.09 -2.69 20.60
CA GLY A 100 46.16 -2.14 19.77
C GLY A 100 45.72 -1.21 18.64
N PHE A 101 44.49 -0.68 18.69
CA PHE A 101 44.01 0.32 17.74
C PHE A 101 44.19 1.72 18.31
N VAL A 102 45.31 2.38 17.97
CA VAL A 102 45.54 3.80 18.29
C VAL A 102 45.39 4.61 17.00
N VAL A 103 44.44 5.54 16.99
CA VAL A 103 44.21 6.45 15.86
C VAL A 103 45.33 7.49 15.83
N GLY A 104 46.21 7.43 14.82
CA GLY A 104 47.16 8.51 14.52
C GLY A 104 48.65 8.16 14.41
N GLU A 105 49.06 6.88 14.40
CA GLU A 105 50.46 6.50 14.17
C GLU A 105 50.62 5.54 12.97
N GLU A 106 51.51 5.91 12.05
CA GLU A 106 51.81 5.21 10.80
C GLU A 106 52.51 3.86 11.06
N VAL A 107 51.90 2.76 10.62
CA VAL A 107 52.52 1.43 10.66
C VAL A 107 53.54 1.30 9.52
N LYS A 108 54.82 1.45 9.88
CA LYS A 108 55.97 1.05 9.06
C LYS A 108 56.24 -0.46 9.19
N ASN A 109 56.19 -1.13 8.04
CA ASN A 109 57.00 -2.28 7.59
C ASN A 109 57.21 -3.51 8.51
N PHE A 110 56.54 -4.60 8.15
CA PHE A 110 57.10 -5.97 8.10
C PHE A 110 56.57 -6.60 6.79
N SER A 111 57.36 -6.66 5.71
CA SER A 111 58.34 -7.71 5.33
C SER A 111 57.80 -9.15 5.29
N ASP A 112 57.70 -9.60 4.04
CA ASP A 112 58.00 -10.94 3.51
C ASP A 112 57.22 -12.15 4.04
N THR A 113 56.29 -12.64 3.21
CA THR A 113 56.33 -14.04 2.78
C THR A 113 55.95 -14.16 1.32
N GLN A 114 56.83 -14.85 0.60
CA GLN A 114 56.93 -14.99 -0.84
C GLN A 114 56.47 -16.40 -1.26
N MET A 115 55.83 -16.48 -2.44
CA MET A 115 55.97 -17.50 -3.51
C MET A 115 54.67 -18.23 -3.94
N PRO A 116 54.56 -18.73 -5.20
CA PRO A 116 55.38 -18.44 -6.39
C PRO A 116 54.60 -18.11 -7.68
N ASP A 117 55.40 -17.59 -8.60
CA ASP A 117 55.21 -17.33 -10.03
C ASP A 117 54.24 -18.24 -10.82
N SER A 118 53.42 -17.59 -11.65
CA SER A 118 53.13 -18.10 -12.99
C SER A 118 53.40 -17.02 -14.03
N SER A 119 54.22 -17.44 -14.97
CA SER A 119 54.92 -16.69 -16.00
C SER A 119 54.06 -15.75 -16.84
N SER A 120 54.59 -14.54 -16.99
CA SER A 120 54.34 -13.64 -18.10
C SER A 120 54.57 -14.35 -19.44
N GLN A 121 53.58 -14.32 -20.32
CA GLN A 121 53.83 -14.21 -21.75
C GLN A 121 53.47 -12.79 -22.17
N GLU A 122 54.53 -12.01 -22.42
CA GLU A 122 54.48 -10.76 -23.15
C GLU A 122 53.86 -11.01 -24.53
N MET A 123 52.71 -10.39 -24.81
CA MET A 123 52.31 -10.14 -26.18
C MET A 123 53.08 -8.92 -26.70
N PRO A 124 53.77 -9.01 -27.85
CA PRO A 124 54.51 -7.88 -28.39
C PRO A 124 53.58 -6.76 -28.83
N ALA A 125 54.05 -5.54 -28.58
CA ALA A 125 53.47 -4.31 -29.05
C ALA A 125 53.34 -4.27 -30.60
N ALA A 126 52.24 -3.68 -31.04
CA ALA A 126 52.12 -2.88 -32.25
C ALA A 126 52.47 -3.55 -33.59
N PHE A 127 51.49 -4.28 -34.15
CA PHE A 127 51.38 -4.41 -35.60
C PHE A 127 50.27 -3.48 -36.13
N LYS A 128 50.63 -2.21 -36.37
CA LYS A 128 49.81 -1.29 -37.17
C LYS A 128 49.87 -1.75 -38.64
N GLN A 129 48.91 -2.55 -39.07
CA GLN A 129 48.55 -2.64 -40.49
C GLN A 129 47.17 -2.00 -40.69
N PRO A 130 47.03 -1.02 -41.60
CA PRO A 130 45.71 -0.58 -41.98
C PRO A 130 45.01 -1.71 -42.73
N PHE A 131 43.91 -2.19 -42.17
CA PHE A 131 42.97 -3.07 -42.84
C PHE A 131 42.50 -2.37 -44.12
N LYS A 132 43.08 -2.74 -45.27
CA LYS A 132 42.64 -2.29 -46.58
C LYS A 132 41.32 -3.00 -46.87
N MET A 133 40.22 -2.26 -46.86
CA MET A 133 38.96 -2.70 -47.45
C MET A 133 39.23 -3.25 -48.87
N PRO A 134 38.72 -4.43 -49.24
CA PRO A 134 38.60 -4.77 -50.64
C PRO A 134 37.59 -3.79 -51.26
N LYS A 135 38.11 -2.81 -52.00
CA LYS A 135 37.27 -2.03 -52.92
C LYS A 135 36.72 -3.02 -53.94
N PHE A 136 35.43 -3.33 -53.84
CA PHE A 136 34.68 -3.85 -54.99
C PHE A 136 34.68 -2.77 -56.06
N SER A 137 35.72 -2.77 -56.89
CA SER A 137 35.66 -2.13 -58.20
C SER A 137 34.72 -3.00 -59.03
N PHE A 138 33.57 -2.45 -59.42
CA PHE A 138 32.85 -2.95 -60.58
C PHE A 138 33.85 -3.04 -61.72
N GLY A 139 34.19 -4.27 -62.12
CA GLY A 139 34.97 -4.51 -63.30
C GLY A 139 34.17 -3.97 -64.48
N ASN A 140 34.64 -2.87 -65.05
CA ASN A 140 34.34 -2.51 -66.42
C ASN A 140 34.75 -3.71 -67.28
N LEU A 141 33.77 -4.52 -67.67
CA LEU A 141 33.91 -5.42 -68.80
C LEU A 141 34.19 -4.58 -70.04
N PRO A 142 35.36 -4.70 -70.69
CA PRO A 142 35.55 -4.14 -72.00
C PRO A 142 34.92 -5.10 -73.01
N PHE A 143 33.68 -4.84 -73.40
CA PHE A 143 33.16 -5.42 -74.64
C PHE A 143 33.88 -4.73 -75.82
N HIS A 144 35.07 -5.23 -76.14
CA HIS A 144 35.79 -4.93 -77.37
C HIS A 144 35.01 -5.56 -78.55
N LEU A 145 34.11 -4.78 -79.13
CA LEU A 145 33.61 -5.03 -80.48
C LEU A 145 34.77 -4.81 -81.47
N PRO A 146 35.09 -5.76 -82.36
CA PRO A 146 36.10 -5.54 -83.38
C PRO A 146 35.59 -4.51 -84.39
N VAL A 147 36.17 -3.32 -84.37
CA VAL A 147 36.08 -2.33 -85.45
C VAL A 147 36.87 -2.88 -86.63
N LYS A 148 36.20 -3.65 -87.48
CA LYS A 148 36.68 -3.96 -88.83
C LYS A 148 35.97 -3.01 -89.78
N ASN A 149 36.72 -2.02 -90.25
CA ASN A 149 36.37 -1.20 -91.41
C ASN A 149 36.02 -2.13 -92.58
N ARG A 150 34.73 -2.29 -92.81
CA ARG A 150 34.14 -2.79 -94.04
C ARG A 150 32.93 -1.92 -94.30
N GLU A 151 33.03 -1.18 -95.39
CA GLU A 151 31.97 -0.37 -95.98
C GLU A 151 30.64 -1.15 -95.95
N PRO A 152 29.58 -0.65 -95.29
CA PRO A 152 28.26 -1.14 -95.54
C PRO A 152 27.83 -0.60 -96.90
N ALA A 153 27.97 -1.43 -97.94
CA ALA A 153 27.18 -1.27 -99.16
C ALA A 153 25.71 -1.21 -98.73
N MET A 154 25.09 -0.06 -98.92
CA MET A 154 23.65 0.13 -98.73
C MET A 154 22.91 -0.87 -99.63
N PRO A 155 22.08 -1.79 -99.11
CA PRO A 155 20.94 -2.22 -99.90
C PRO A 155 20.00 -1.02 -99.92
N HIS A 156 19.96 -0.35 -101.07
CA HIS A 156 18.90 0.58 -101.39
C HIS A 156 17.57 -0.12 -101.07
N PRO A 157 16.67 0.42 -100.22
CA PRO A 157 15.31 -0.06 -100.23
C PRO A 157 14.76 0.33 -101.59
N SER A 158 14.72 -0.64 -102.51
CA SER A 158 13.87 -0.53 -103.68
C SER A 158 12.48 -0.27 -103.13
N VAL A 159 11.91 0.87 -103.49
CA VAL A 159 10.47 1.14 -103.44
C VAL A 159 9.78 0.09 -104.31
N GLY A 160 9.67 -1.11 -103.74
CA GLY A 160 8.94 -2.25 -104.25
C GLY A 160 7.54 -2.15 -103.67
N ASN A 161 6.63 -1.75 -104.54
CA ASN A 161 5.18 -1.76 -104.41
C ASN A 161 4.65 -2.38 -103.12
N LEU A 162 4.01 -1.51 -102.34
CA LEU A 162 3.13 -1.79 -101.22
C LEU A 162 2.00 -2.72 -101.70
N SER A 163 2.29 -4.02 -101.83
CA SER A 163 1.28 -5.04 -101.98
C SER A 163 0.54 -5.11 -100.66
N THR A 164 -0.72 -4.73 -100.72
CA THR A 164 -1.75 -4.74 -99.69
C THR A 164 -1.79 -6.09 -98.96
N THR A 165 -0.92 -6.26 -97.96
CA THR A 165 -1.15 -7.25 -96.91
C THR A 165 -2.44 -6.85 -96.22
N PRO A 166 -3.43 -7.75 -96.16
CA PRO A 166 -4.77 -7.38 -95.77
C PRO A 166 -4.74 -6.83 -94.32
N LYS A 167 -5.41 -5.69 -94.10
CA LYS A 167 -5.30 -4.86 -92.89
C LYS A 167 -5.45 -5.64 -91.56
N TRP A 168 -6.16 -6.77 -91.57
CA TRP A 168 -6.31 -7.69 -90.43
C TRP A 168 -5.01 -8.37 -89.93
N LYS A 169 -4.01 -8.65 -90.79
CA LYS A 169 -2.76 -9.30 -90.36
C LYS A 169 -1.87 -8.40 -89.49
N ARG A 170 -1.83 -7.10 -89.78
CA ARG A 170 -1.13 -6.10 -88.93
C ARG A 170 -1.89 -5.90 -87.61
N LEU A 171 -3.22 -5.86 -87.66
CA LEU A 171 -4.08 -5.79 -86.48
C LEU A 171 -3.88 -7.01 -85.55
N MET A 172 -3.68 -8.22 -86.11
CA MET A 172 -3.37 -9.42 -85.32
C MET A 172 -2.01 -9.34 -84.62
N VAL A 173 -0.96 -8.86 -85.29
CA VAL A 173 0.38 -8.73 -84.66
C VAL A 173 0.36 -7.70 -83.53
N PHE A 174 -0.30 -6.54 -83.73
CA PHE A 174 -0.48 -5.56 -82.66
C PHE A 174 -1.36 -6.09 -81.53
N GLY A 175 -2.39 -6.88 -81.83
CA GLY A 175 -3.22 -7.55 -80.83
C GLY A 175 -2.43 -8.55 -79.98
N VAL A 176 -1.58 -9.37 -80.58
CA VAL A 176 -0.73 -10.32 -79.85
C VAL A 176 0.29 -9.59 -78.98
N ILE A 177 0.96 -8.55 -79.49
CA ILE A 177 1.91 -7.75 -78.70
C ILE A 177 1.21 -7.06 -77.53
N PHE A 178 0.01 -6.53 -77.73
CA PHE A 178 -0.79 -5.92 -76.67
C PHE A 178 -1.16 -6.94 -75.59
N VAL A 179 -1.60 -8.14 -75.98
CA VAL A 179 -1.91 -9.24 -75.05
C VAL A 179 -0.67 -9.66 -74.26
N VAL A 180 0.49 -9.79 -74.90
CA VAL A 180 1.75 -10.12 -74.21
C VAL A 180 2.16 -9.02 -73.22
N LEU A 181 2.00 -7.75 -73.59
CA LEU A 181 2.31 -6.62 -72.70
C LEU A 181 1.35 -6.61 -71.50
N VAL A 182 0.05 -6.84 -71.71
CA VAL A 182 -0.95 -6.92 -70.62
C VAL A 182 -0.68 -8.11 -69.71
N ILE A 183 -0.29 -9.27 -70.26
CA ILE A 183 0.08 -10.45 -69.44
C ILE A 183 1.36 -10.18 -68.66
N THR A 184 2.38 -9.60 -69.28
CA THR A 184 3.67 -9.32 -68.62
C THR A 184 3.51 -8.23 -67.56
N GLY A 185 2.74 -7.18 -67.86
CA GLY A 185 2.38 -6.13 -66.91
C GLY A 185 1.48 -6.64 -65.78
N GLY A 186 0.57 -7.58 -66.08
CA GLY A 186 -0.27 -8.25 -65.10
C GLY A 186 0.51 -9.17 -64.17
N ILE A 187 1.46 -9.94 -64.70
CA ILE A 187 2.37 -10.79 -63.91
C ILE A 187 3.31 -9.91 -63.08
N GLY A 188 3.86 -8.83 -63.65
CA GLY A 188 4.70 -7.87 -62.93
C GLY A 188 3.92 -7.18 -61.80
N GLY A 189 2.70 -6.72 -62.08
CA GLY A 189 1.79 -6.16 -61.08
C GLY A 189 1.45 -7.18 -60.00
N TRP A 190 1.14 -8.42 -60.36
CA TRP A 190 0.86 -9.48 -59.39
C TRP A 190 2.07 -9.83 -58.51
N TRP A 191 3.29 -9.69 -59.02
CA TRP A 191 4.51 -10.03 -58.28
C TRP A 191 4.98 -8.91 -57.33
N TYR A 192 4.84 -7.64 -57.74
CA TYR A 192 5.44 -6.50 -57.03
C TYR A 192 4.44 -5.57 -56.35
N LEU A 193 3.13 -5.65 -56.65
CA LEU A 193 2.15 -4.74 -56.07
C LEU A 193 1.52 -5.23 -54.74
N PRO A 194 1.27 -6.54 -54.53
CA PRO A 194 0.63 -7.01 -53.31
C PRO A 194 1.47 -6.77 -52.05
N ARG A 195 0.79 -6.44 -50.96
CA ARG A 195 1.32 -6.36 -49.60
C ARG A 195 0.52 -7.25 -48.67
N ALA A 196 1.20 -7.83 -47.69
CA ALA A 196 0.62 -8.63 -46.63
C ALA A 196 0.97 -8.01 -45.27
N GLU A 197 -0.03 -7.95 -44.41
CA GLU A 197 0.11 -7.60 -43.01
C GLU A 197 -0.36 -8.80 -42.19
N ILE A 198 0.51 -9.27 -41.30
CA ILE A 198 0.27 -10.43 -40.46
C ILE A 198 0.39 -9.98 -39.01
N VAL A 199 -0.73 -9.94 -38.31
CA VAL A 199 -0.76 -9.66 -36.87
C VAL A 199 -0.88 -10.99 -36.15
N VAL A 200 0.09 -11.32 -35.31
CA VAL A 200 0.12 -12.56 -34.53
C VAL A 200 -0.17 -12.25 -33.08
N PHE A 201 -1.20 -12.88 -32.53
CA PHE A 201 -1.60 -12.79 -31.13
C PHE A 201 -1.02 -13.96 -30.36
N LEU A 202 -0.28 -13.67 -29.29
CA LEU A 202 0.37 -14.65 -28.45
C LEU A 202 -0.10 -14.52 -27.00
N ALA A 203 -0.47 -15.64 -26.38
CA ALA A 203 -0.70 -15.70 -24.95
C ALA A 203 0.64 -15.65 -24.18
N PRO A 204 0.85 -14.68 -23.27
CA PRO A 204 2.03 -14.66 -22.42
C PRO A 204 2.01 -15.83 -21.43
N GLN A 205 3.20 -16.29 -21.04
CA GLN A 205 3.34 -17.24 -19.95
C GLN A 205 3.78 -16.48 -18.70
N ASN A 206 2.99 -16.57 -17.63
CA ASN A 206 3.35 -15.94 -16.37
C ASN A 206 4.33 -16.81 -15.57
N LEU A 207 5.36 -16.19 -15.01
CA LEU A 207 6.29 -16.75 -14.05
C LEU A 207 6.28 -15.83 -12.82
N GLU A 208 5.95 -16.38 -11.66
CA GLU A 208 5.85 -15.64 -10.41
C GLU A 208 6.77 -16.28 -9.37
N GLU A 209 7.54 -15.45 -8.68
CA GLU A 209 8.44 -15.86 -7.60
C GLU A 209 8.36 -14.85 -6.46
N THR A 210 8.27 -15.37 -5.24
CA THR A 210 8.24 -14.55 -4.02
C THR A 210 9.56 -14.74 -3.29
N GLU A 211 10.22 -13.64 -2.93
CA GLU A 211 11.47 -13.65 -2.19
C GLU A 211 11.47 -12.58 -1.11
N SER A 212 12.04 -12.89 0.05
CA SER A 212 12.25 -11.91 1.10
C SER A 212 13.40 -10.96 0.74
N LEU A 213 13.15 -9.67 0.90
CA LEU A 213 14.04 -8.56 0.57
C LEU A 213 14.15 -7.63 1.77
N THR A 214 15.34 -7.08 2.02
CA THR A 214 15.52 -6.00 2.98
C THR A 214 15.88 -4.72 2.24
N LEU A 215 15.13 -3.65 2.50
CA LEU A 215 15.49 -2.31 2.08
C LEU A 215 16.06 -1.57 3.31
N ASP A 216 17.24 -0.98 3.21
CA ASP A 216 17.88 -0.31 4.34
C ASP A 216 18.33 1.10 3.92
N GLU A 217 17.95 2.12 4.69
CA GLU A 217 18.33 3.52 4.42
C GLU A 217 19.77 3.85 4.81
N ASN A 218 20.42 2.99 5.61
CA ASN A 218 21.77 3.21 6.15
C ASN A 218 22.89 2.67 5.25
N ILE A 219 22.53 2.00 4.15
CA ILE A 219 23.49 1.43 3.21
C ILE A 219 23.47 2.19 1.88
N ASP A 220 24.65 2.39 1.28
CA ASP A 220 24.79 3.03 -0.03
C ASP A 220 24.94 2.02 -1.19
N GLN A 221 25.22 0.75 -0.87
CA GLN A 221 25.50 -0.31 -1.85
C GLN A 221 24.64 -1.54 -1.56
N ALA A 222 24.08 -2.13 -2.62
CA ALA A 222 23.30 -3.35 -2.52
C ALA A 222 24.19 -4.57 -2.27
N ASP A 223 23.76 -5.44 -1.36
CA ASP A 223 24.28 -6.79 -1.16
C ASP A 223 23.30 -7.79 -1.78
N VAL A 224 23.62 -8.24 -2.99
CA VAL A 224 22.75 -9.14 -3.78
C VAL A 224 22.70 -10.55 -3.17
N GLU A 225 23.75 -11.01 -2.49
CA GLU A 225 23.75 -12.34 -1.84
C GLU A 225 22.88 -12.34 -0.58
N ALA A 226 22.98 -11.27 0.21
CA ALA A 226 22.17 -11.10 1.41
C ALA A 226 20.76 -10.53 1.12
N ARG A 227 20.48 -10.14 -0.13
CA ARG A 227 19.22 -9.52 -0.59
C ARG A 227 18.88 -8.21 0.12
N ILE A 228 19.91 -7.41 0.40
CA ILE A 228 19.79 -6.11 1.07
C ILE A 228 20.05 -5.00 0.06
N PHE A 229 19.12 -4.06 -0.08
CA PHE A 229 19.18 -2.99 -1.08
C PHE A 229 19.09 -1.62 -0.43
N PRO A 230 19.79 -0.61 -0.98
CA PRO A 230 19.74 0.76 -0.46
C PRO A 230 18.37 1.37 -0.71
N ALA A 231 17.77 1.91 0.35
CA ALA A 231 16.53 2.67 0.30
C ALA A 231 16.81 4.18 0.37
N GLN A 232 16.03 4.97 -0.37
CA GLN A 232 16.01 6.42 -0.24
C GLN A 232 14.65 6.86 0.28
N THR A 233 14.63 7.66 1.33
CA THR A 233 13.40 8.25 1.87
C THR A 233 13.08 9.56 1.16
N VAL A 234 11.82 9.70 0.76
CA VAL A 234 11.27 10.93 0.19
C VAL A 234 10.12 11.37 1.07
N ALA A 235 10.18 12.62 1.53
CA ALA A 235 9.18 13.19 2.42
C ALA A 235 8.49 14.39 1.76
N VAL A 236 7.17 14.44 1.87
CA VAL A 236 6.34 15.57 1.45
C VAL A 236 5.43 15.96 2.60
N GLU A 237 5.28 17.27 2.83
CA GLU A 237 4.33 17.80 3.80
C GLU A 237 3.07 18.26 3.07
N VAL A 238 1.93 17.72 3.51
CA VAL A 238 0.60 18.04 2.96
C VAL A 238 -0.29 18.59 4.06
N THR A 239 -1.02 19.65 3.75
CA THR A 239 -1.93 20.31 4.68
C THR A 239 -3.36 20.19 4.18
N GLY A 240 -4.31 19.94 5.07
CA GLY A 240 -5.72 19.88 4.75
C GLY A 240 -6.61 20.29 5.90
N SER A 241 -7.88 20.51 5.57
CA SER A 241 -8.91 20.89 6.53
C SER A 241 -10.19 20.12 6.24
N LYS A 242 -10.83 19.56 7.26
CA LYS A 242 -12.10 18.84 7.09
C LYS A 242 -13.08 19.20 8.22
N SER A 243 -14.37 19.15 7.91
CA SER A 243 -15.45 19.47 8.84
C SER A 243 -16.42 18.31 8.97
N ARG A 244 -16.90 18.08 10.18
CA ARG A 244 -17.89 17.03 10.49
C ARG A 244 -19.00 17.59 11.36
N ALA A 245 -20.23 17.14 11.12
CA ALA A 245 -21.34 17.46 11.99
C ALA A 245 -21.13 16.81 13.37
N ALA A 246 -21.41 17.54 14.44
CA ALA A 246 -21.34 17.01 15.80
C ALA A 246 -22.57 16.12 16.05
N THR A 247 -22.35 14.96 16.68
CA THR A 247 -23.39 13.96 16.95
C THR A 247 -23.62 13.73 18.44
N GLY A 248 -22.73 14.24 19.29
CA GLY A 248 -22.89 14.16 20.74
C GLY A 248 -24.05 15.04 21.24
N ASN A 249 -24.63 14.64 22.36
CA ASN A 249 -25.62 15.43 23.08
C ASN A 249 -25.07 15.80 24.45
N LYS A 250 -25.35 17.03 24.88
CA LYS A 250 -25.01 17.52 26.22
C LYS A 250 -26.19 18.27 26.79
N THR A 251 -26.48 18.04 28.06
CA THR A 251 -27.46 18.85 28.79
C THR A 251 -26.79 20.08 29.35
N VAL A 252 -27.29 21.26 29.00
CA VAL A 252 -26.80 22.56 29.49
C VAL A 252 -27.95 23.33 30.12
N GLY A 253 -27.63 24.19 31.08
CA GLY A 253 -28.62 24.96 31.81
C GLY A 253 -28.03 25.60 33.05
N ASP A 254 -28.91 26.11 33.89
CA ASP A 254 -28.57 26.83 35.11
C ASP A 254 -29.07 26.05 36.34
N ALA A 255 -28.32 26.13 37.44
CA ALA A 255 -28.74 25.60 38.72
C ALA A 255 -29.70 26.57 39.42
N ALA A 256 -30.70 26.04 40.13
CA ALA A 256 -31.59 26.89 40.93
C ALA A 256 -30.83 27.42 42.15
N ALA A 257 -31.02 28.70 42.46
CA ALA A 257 -30.41 29.34 43.62
C ALA A 257 -31.47 30.03 44.48
N GLY A 258 -31.21 30.12 45.77
CA GLY A 258 -32.07 30.82 46.72
C GLY A 258 -31.51 30.84 48.12
N GLN A 259 -32.38 31.09 49.09
CA GLN A 259 -32.01 31.16 50.50
C GLN A 259 -32.84 30.19 51.33
N VAL A 260 -32.17 29.53 52.27
CA VAL A 260 -32.77 28.57 53.20
C VAL A 260 -32.41 28.96 54.62
N THR A 261 -33.40 28.96 55.50
CA THR A 261 -33.22 29.15 56.94
C THR A 261 -33.02 27.79 57.59
N ILE A 262 -31.86 27.58 58.17
CA ILE A 262 -31.51 26.36 58.92
C ILE A 262 -31.83 26.61 60.39
N ARG A 263 -32.50 25.66 61.04
CA ARG A 263 -32.86 25.74 62.45
C ARG A 263 -32.28 24.55 63.20
N ASN A 264 -31.65 24.85 64.32
CA ASN A 264 -31.02 23.90 65.22
C ASN A 264 -31.83 23.80 66.51
N GLY A 265 -32.39 22.62 66.77
CA GLY A 265 -33.10 22.27 67.99
C GLY A 265 -32.22 21.66 69.09
N THR A 266 -30.91 21.52 68.86
CA THR A 266 -29.97 20.92 69.82
C THR A 266 -29.39 21.95 70.79
N ALA A 267 -28.82 21.47 71.90
CA ALA A 267 -28.23 22.31 72.94
C ALA A 267 -26.79 22.77 72.64
N SER A 268 -26.28 22.54 71.42
CA SER A 268 -24.92 22.88 71.01
C SER A 268 -24.92 23.57 69.65
N ASP A 269 -23.96 24.46 69.43
CA ASP A 269 -23.82 25.15 68.16
C ASP A 269 -23.37 24.13 67.08
N ILE A 270 -23.93 24.25 65.88
CA ILE A 270 -23.62 23.38 64.73
C ILE A 270 -22.93 24.22 63.67
N VAL A 271 -21.77 23.76 63.23
CA VAL A 271 -21.04 24.37 62.12
C VAL A 271 -21.30 23.52 60.87
N LEU A 272 -21.83 24.14 59.83
CA LEU A 272 -22.05 23.52 58.52
C LEU A 272 -21.05 24.13 57.53
N GLU A 273 -20.21 23.29 56.95
CA GLU A 273 -19.21 23.73 55.98
C GLU A 273 -19.87 24.07 54.63
N SER A 274 -19.19 24.90 53.83
CA SER A 274 -19.57 25.10 52.43
C SER A 274 -19.57 23.75 51.69
N GLY A 275 -20.58 23.53 50.85
CA GLY A 275 -20.82 22.25 50.17
C GLY A 275 -21.62 21.23 50.98
N THR A 276 -22.09 21.57 52.20
CA THR A 276 -22.99 20.67 52.95
C THR A 276 -24.28 20.44 52.16
N SER A 277 -24.65 19.17 51.99
CA SER A 277 -25.84 18.75 51.23
C SER A 277 -27.14 18.90 52.03
N LEU A 278 -28.16 19.44 51.37
CA LEU A 278 -29.52 19.64 51.84
C LEU A 278 -30.47 18.91 50.87
N GLN A 279 -31.27 18.00 51.40
CA GLN A 279 -32.23 17.25 50.60
C GLN A 279 -33.59 17.94 50.67
N GLY A 280 -34.04 18.48 49.53
CA GLY A 280 -35.32 19.17 49.39
C GLY A 280 -36.46 18.25 48.92
N PRO A 281 -37.62 18.84 48.56
CA PRO A 281 -38.76 18.09 48.05
C PRO A 281 -38.39 17.27 46.81
N GLY A 282 -38.89 16.03 46.73
CA GLY A 282 -38.63 15.13 45.61
C GLY A 282 -37.22 14.51 45.60
N ASP A 283 -36.58 14.44 46.77
CA ASP A 283 -35.22 13.91 46.98
C ASP A 283 -34.13 14.67 46.21
N LEU A 284 -34.42 15.92 45.81
CA LEU A 284 -33.50 16.80 45.08
C LEU A 284 -32.46 17.40 46.01
N GLU A 285 -31.21 17.44 45.56
CA GLU A 285 -30.08 17.86 46.36
C GLU A 285 -29.69 19.33 46.11
N TYR A 286 -29.37 20.04 47.20
CA TYR A 286 -28.90 21.41 47.20
C TYR A 286 -27.68 21.51 48.12
N THR A 287 -26.77 22.44 47.84
CA THR A 287 -25.54 22.64 48.61
C THR A 287 -25.51 24.04 49.20
N ILE A 288 -24.96 24.15 50.42
CA ILE A 288 -24.74 25.45 51.07
C ILE A 288 -23.52 26.13 50.43
N ASN A 289 -23.64 27.40 50.05
CA ASN A 289 -22.57 28.11 49.35
C ASN A 289 -21.42 28.53 50.27
N GLU A 290 -21.70 28.80 51.56
CA GLU A 290 -20.74 29.33 52.52
C GLU A 290 -20.80 28.57 53.85
N GLU A 291 -19.70 28.60 54.62
CA GLU A 291 -19.72 28.04 55.97
C GLU A 291 -20.64 28.85 56.87
N VAL A 292 -21.53 28.16 57.60
CA VAL A 292 -22.50 28.80 58.48
C VAL A 292 -22.54 28.10 59.83
N THR A 293 -22.47 28.91 60.89
CA THR A 293 -22.65 28.45 62.27
C THR A 293 -24.08 28.71 62.73
N VAL A 294 -24.82 27.64 63.00
CA VAL A 294 -26.17 27.68 63.57
C VAL A 294 -26.06 27.62 65.09
N GLY A 295 -26.49 28.67 65.79
CA GLY A 295 -26.49 28.71 67.25
C GLY A 295 -27.36 27.61 67.87
N SER A 296 -27.05 27.24 69.12
CA SER A 296 -27.86 26.32 69.94
C SER A 296 -29.27 26.85 70.24
N ALA A 297 -30.20 25.94 70.48
CA ALA A 297 -31.56 26.27 70.86
C ALA A 297 -31.64 26.83 72.30
N THR A 298 -32.30 27.97 72.47
CA THR A 298 -32.54 28.57 73.80
C THR A 298 -33.63 27.83 74.58
N SER A 299 -34.59 27.22 73.86
CA SER A 299 -35.64 26.38 74.42
C SER A 299 -36.25 25.47 73.33
N PRO A 300 -36.99 24.40 73.68
CA PRO A 300 -37.66 23.55 72.68
C PRO A 300 -38.66 24.30 71.76
N SER A 301 -39.08 25.51 72.15
CA SER A 301 -39.96 26.39 71.38
C SER A 301 -39.24 27.54 70.68
N ASP A 302 -37.91 27.64 70.84
CA ASP A 302 -37.07 28.73 70.29
C ASP A 302 -35.73 28.13 69.80
N PRO A 303 -35.73 27.52 68.60
CA PRO A 303 -34.52 26.96 68.00
C PRO A 303 -33.57 28.07 67.54
N GLY A 304 -32.27 27.81 67.56
CA GLY A 304 -31.31 28.72 66.93
C GLY A 304 -31.49 28.67 65.41
N SER A 305 -31.51 29.82 64.74
CA SER A 305 -31.76 29.90 63.30
C SER A 305 -30.79 30.80 62.57
N VAL A 306 -30.43 30.44 61.34
CA VAL A 306 -29.58 31.26 60.46
C VAL A 306 -30.00 31.04 59.01
N THR A 307 -30.02 32.13 58.22
CA THR A 307 -30.30 32.07 56.79
C THR A 307 -28.99 31.98 56.02
N THR A 308 -28.95 31.07 55.05
CA THR A 308 -27.81 30.90 54.15
C THR A 308 -28.24 30.77 52.70
N ALA A 309 -27.32 31.10 51.78
CA ALA A 309 -27.53 30.91 50.36
C ALA A 309 -27.24 29.47 49.96
N VAL A 310 -28.12 28.91 49.13
CA VAL A 310 -28.02 27.54 48.62
C VAL A 310 -28.10 27.51 47.11
N THR A 311 -27.44 26.53 46.51
CA THR A 311 -27.48 26.26 45.07
C THR A 311 -27.82 24.80 44.85
N ALA A 312 -28.67 24.48 43.87
CA ALA A 312 -28.95 23.10 43.48
C ALA A 312 -27.66 22.37 43.08
N SER A 313 -27.55 21.09 43.45
CA SER A 313 -26.39 20.26 43.08
C SER A 313 -26.29 20.05 41.57
N ASP A 314 -27.44 19.92 40.89
CA ASP A 314 -27.51 19.81 39.43
C ASP A 314 -28.35 20.92 38.80
N ILE A 315 -28.23 21.05 37.47
CA ILE A 315 -29.05 21.93 36.65
C ILE A 315 -30.46 21.36 36.44
N GLY A 316 -31.45 22.24 36.27
CA GLY A 316 -32.79 21.84 35.83
C GLY A 316 -33.95 22.57 36.48
N ALA A 317 -35.06 22.62 35.74
CA ALA A 317 -36.27 23.31 36.19
C ALA A 317 -36.96 22.63 37.38
N GLN A 318 -36.69 21.33 37.60
CA GLN A 318 -37.17 20.57 38.75
C GLN A 318 -36.62 21.09 40.08
N TYR A 319 -35.46 21.75 40.07
CA TYR A 319 -34.85 22.37 41.25
C TYR A 319 -35.47 23.73 41.62
N ASN A 320 -36.42 24.23 40.83
CA ASN A 320 -37.17 25.42 41.20
C ASN A 320 -38.30 25.04 42.17
N ILE A 321 -38.18 25.48 43.42
CA ILE A 321 -39.15 25.16 44.48
C ILE A 321 -39.77 26.43 45.07
N ALA A 322 -40.99 26.28 45.59
CA ALA A 322 -41.70 27.36 46.24
C ALA A 322 -41.07 27.74 47.59
N SER A 323 -41.46 28.92 48.11
CA SER A 323 -41.12 29.34 49.47
C SER A 323 -41.86 28.50 50.51
N GLY A 324 -41.21 28.25 51.65
CA GLY A 324 -41.77 27.51 52.77
C GLY A 324 -41.66 25.98 52.67
N GLU A 325 -40.86 25.48 51.73
CA GLU A 325 -40.59 24.05 51.57
C GLU A 325 -39.54 23.58 52.58
N ASN A 326 -39.72 22.36 53.10
CA ASN A 326 -38.81 21.79 54.10
C ASN A 326 -37.69 21.00 53.43
N PHE A 327 -36.52 21.04 54.06
CA PHE A 327 -35.32 20.33 53.67
C PHE A 327 -34.77 19.52 54.84
N SER A 328 -34.14 18.39 54.54
CA SER A 328 -33.34 17.64 55.51
C SER A 328 -31.86 18.00 55.37
N VAL A 329 -31.21 18.22 56.50
CA VAL A 329 -29.80 18.63 56.55
C VAL A 329 -28.88 17.41 56.68
N SER A 330 -28.35 16.93 55.54
CA SER A 330 -27.36 15.83 55.44
C SER A 330 -27.49 14.76 56.54
N ASN A 331 -26.50 14.66 57.43
CA ASN A 331 -26.35 13.63 58.47
C ASN A 331 -27.18 13.89 59.74
N TYR A 332 -27.96 14.96 59.80
CA TYR A 332 -28.76 15.29 60.97
C TYR A 332 -30.20 14.79 60.81
N PRO A 333 -30.78 14.17 61.84
CA PRO A 333 -32.18 13.80 61.80
C PRO A 333 -33.03 15.07 61.78
N THR A 334 -34.08 15.07 60.97
CA THR A 334 -35.00 16.22 60.79
C THR A 334 -35.66 16.67 62.10
N SER A 335 -35.67 15.82 63.14
CA SER A 335 -36.14 16.15 64.48
C SER A 335 -35.18 17.04 65.29
N GLU A 336 -33.90 17.09 64.91
CA GLU A 336 -32.86 17.85 65.60
C GLU A 336 -32.45 19.09 64.81
N VAL A 337 -32.30 18.96 63.49
CA VAL A 337 -31.95 20.05 62.60
C VAL A 337 -32.84 19.97 61.38
N ASP A 338 -33.53 21.06 61.09
CA ASP A 338 -34.33 21.20 59.88
C ASP A 338 -33.98 22.48 59.14
N ALA A 339 -34.38 22.53 57.88
CA ALA A 339 -34.11 23.66 57.01
C ALA A 339 -35.37 23.99 56.20
N VAL A 340 -35.66 25.27 56.00
CA VAL A 340 -36.88 25.73 55.31
C VAL A 340 -36.52 26.82 54.31
N SER A 341 -37.06 26.78 53.10
CA SER A 341 -36.83 27.85 52.12
C SER A 341 -37.48 29.16 52.58
N GLU A 342 -36.68 30.22 52.69
CA GLU A 342 -37.17 31.54 53.09
C GLU A 342 -37.90 32.23 51.92
N GLY A 343 -37.44 31.97 50.68
CA GLY A 343 -38.04 32.44 49.42
C GLY A 343 -38.17 31.31 48.39
N GLU A 344 -38.62 31.63 47.19
CA GLU A 344 -38.56 30.67 46.07
C GLU A 344 -37.10 30.43 45.66
N LEU A 345 -36.74 29.17 45.40
CA LEU A 345 -35.50 28.85 44.71
C LEU A 345 -35.82 28.87 43.23
N SER A 346 -35.09 29.68 42.47
CA SER A 346 -35.41 29.96 41.07
C SER A 346 -34.14 30.05 40.22
N GLY A 347 -34.32 30.13 38.91
CA GLY A 347 -33.21 30.18 37.95
C GLY A 347 -32.79 28.81 37.42
N GLY A 348 -33.31 27.70 37.97
CA GLY A 348 -33.06 26.36 37.47
C GLY A 348 -33.60 26.18 36.05
N SER A 349 -32.73 25.80 35.11
CA SER A 349 -33.08 25.55 33.71
C SER A 349 -32.29 24.36 33.18
N SER A 350 -32.84 23.65 32.19
CA SER A 350 -32.12 22.56 31.50
C SER A 350 -32.65 22.42 30.08
N ARG A 351 -31.73 22.25 29.13
CA ARG A 351 -32.02 21.94 27.72
C ARG A 351 -30.93 21.02 27.17
N GLU A 352 -31.32 20.18 26.22
CA GLU A 352 -30.38 19.35 25.48
C GLU A 352 -29.85 20.13 24.27
N VAL A 353 -28.53 20.13 24.09
CA VAL A 353 -27.84 20.77 22.96
C VAL A 353 -26.90 19.76 22.30
N VAL A 354 -26.64 19.98 21.02
CA VAL A 354 -25.64 19.20 20.29
C VAL A 354 -24.24 19.64 20.74
N ALA A 355 -23.39 18.68 21.01
CA ALA A 355 -22.03 18.89 21.45
C ALA A 355 -21.06 17.96 20.71
N VAL A 356 -19.80 18.38 20.62
CA VAL A 356 -18.75 17.57 19.98
C VAL A 356 -18.46 16.34 20.83
N SER A 357 -18.56 15.14 20.25
CA SER A 357 -18.20 13.89 20.91
C SER A 357 -16.73 13.49 20.62
N ALA A 358 -16.16 12.61 21.45
CA ALA A 358 -14.85 12.00 21.20
C ALA A 358 -14.83 11.25 19.85
N ASP A 359 -15.86 10.44 19.59
CA ASP A 359 -16.10 9.73 18.33
C ASP A 359 -16.07 10.64 17.10
N ASP A 360 -16.65 11.84 17.19
CA ASP A 360 -16.68 12.78 16.07
C ASP A 360 -15.26 13.26 15.72
N ARG A 361 -14.42 13.49 16.72
CA ARG A 361 -13.04 13.95 16.56
C ARG A 361 -12.12 12.85 16.06
N GLU A 362 -12.25 11.65 16.61
CA GLU A 362 -11.46 10.47 16.21
C GLU A 362 -11.69 10.15 14.73
N LYS A 363 -12.96 9.94 14.34
CA LYS A 363 -13.31 9.63 12.95
C LYS A 363 -12.97 10.77 12.00
N LEU A 364 -13.07 12.04 12.43
CA LEU A 364 -12.61 13.18 11.60
C LEU A 364 -11.09 13.15 11.39
N GLY A 365 -10.34 12.78 12.43
CA GLY A 365 -8.89 12.60 12.37
C GLY A 365 -8.49 11.47 11.42
N GLU A 366 -9.10 10.29 11.56
CA GLU A 366 -8.86 9.14 10.69
C GLU A 366 -9.15 9.48 9.22
N GLU A 367 -10.33 10.03 8.95
CA GLU A 367 -10.74 10.36 7.59
C GLU A 367 -9.84 11.42 6.92
N LEU A 368 -9.39 12.43 7.67
CA LEU A 368 -8.48 13.45 7.14
C LEU A 368 -7.06 12.88 6.96
N THR A 369 -6.62 12.02 7.87
CA THR A 369 -5.32 11.35 7.78
C THR A 369 -5.23 10.46 6.54
N GLU A 370 -6.27 9.66 6.26
CA GLU A 370 -6.34 8.84 5.04
C GLU A 370 -6.33 9.69 3.77
N GLU A 371 -7.09 10.79 3.75
CA GLU A 371 -7.14 11.72 2.62
C GLU A 371 -5.77 12.38 2.37
N LEU A 372 -5.12 12.88 3.43
CA LEU A 372 -3.79 13.48 3.35
C LEU A 372 -2.72 12.45 3.00
N LYS A 373 -2.78 11.22 3.53
CA LYS A 373 -1.88 10.12 3.16
C LYS A 373 -1.96 9.84 1.66
N SER A 374 -3.17 9.71 1.11
CA SER A 374 -3.38 9.48 -0.33
C SER A 374 -2.86 10.65 -1.17
N GLN A 375 -3.08 11.90 -0.74
CA GLN A 375 -2.54 13.08 -1.42
C GLN A 375 -1.01 13.13 -1.38
N GLY A 376 -0.40 12.80 -0.24
CA GLY A 376 1.05 12.74 -0.07
C GLY A 376 1.68 11.67 -0.96
N ILE A 377 1.08 10.48 -1.02
CA ILE A 377 1.50 9.40 -1.93
C ILE A 377 1.49 9.88 -3.39
N ALA A 378 0.39 10.48 -3.84
CA ALA A 378 0.29 11.00 -5.20
C ALA A 378 1.31 12.11 -5.51
N GLN A 379 1.64 12.96 -4.52
CA GLN A 379 2.68 13.97 -4.68
C GLN A 379 4.09 13.37 -4.75
N ILE A 380 4.37 12.34 -3.94
CA ILE A 380 5.63 11.60 -3.98
C ILE A 380 5.79 10.92 -5.34
N GLU A 381 4.79 10.16 -5.80
CA GLU A 381 4.80 9.52 -7.12
C GLU A 381 5.02 10.52 -8.27
N GLY A 382 4.48 11.73 -8.16
CA GLY A 382 4.69 12.80 -9.12
C GLY A 382 6.10 13.43 -9.11
N GLN A 383 6.86 13.27 -8.02
CA GLN A 383 8.22 13.79 -7.86
C GLN A 383 9.31 12.75 -8.16
N ILE A 384 8.97 11.46 -8.15
CA ILE A 384 9.92 10.38 -8.34
C ILE A 384 10.43 10.31 -9.79
N GLU A 385 11.74 10.09 -9.94
CA GLU A 385 12.38 9.91 -11.24
C GLU A 385 11.94 8.58 -11.91
N SER A 386 11.89 8.54 -13.24
CA SER A 386 11.48 7.33 -13.97
C SER A 386 12.37 6.10 -13.69
N THR A 387 13.60 6.32 -13.22
CA THR A 387 14.61 5.30 -12.86
C THR A 387 14.41 4.69 -11.48
N SER A 388 13.48 5.22 -10.69
CA SER A 388 13.24 4.77 -9.33
C SER A 388 11.84 4.18 -9.18
N TYR A 389 11.71 3.25 -8.25
CA TYR A 389 10.47 2.56 -7.91
C TYR A 389 10.01 3.02 -6.53
N PHE A 390 8.74 3.39 -6.41
CA PHE A 390 8.12 3.80 -5.17
C PHE A 390 7.46 2.61 -4.48
N VAL A 391 7.80 2.36 -3.22
CA VAL A 391 7.17 1.30 -2.43
C VAL A 391 5.98 1.89 -1.68
N SER A 392 4.79 1.79 -2.26
CA SER A 392 3.55 2.36 -1.70
C SER A 392 3.16 1.82 -0.33
N ASP A 393 3.54 0.57 -0.06
CA ASP A 393 3.09 -0.16 1.13
C ASP A 393 3.93 0.19 2.36
N ALA A 394 5.08 0.85 2.15
CA ALA A 394 6.02 1.26 3.18
C ALA A 394 5.89 2.76 3.53
N VAL A 395 4.70 3.33 3.36
CA VAL A 395 4.45 4.76 3.59
C VAL A 395 4.20 5.02 5.07
N ARG A 396 5.07 5.84 5.64
CA ARG A 396 4.99 6.36 7.00
C ARG A 396 4.35 7.75 6.99
N THR A 397 3.64 8.05 8.06
CA THR A 397 3.00 9.36 8.25
C THR A 397 3.33 9.90 9.63
N GLU A 398 3.80 11.14 9.67
CA GLU A 398 4.08 11.88 10.90
C GLU A 398 3.14 13.09 10.97
N GLU A 399 2.39 13.21 12.06
CA GLU A 399 1.62 14.42 12.33
C GLU A 399 2.56 15.57 12.69
N VAL A 400 2.50 16.65 11.90
CA VAL A 400 3.32 17.85 12.11
C VAL A 400 2.56 18.88 12.95
N ASP A 401 1.28 19.10 12.61
CA ASP A 401 0.40 20.04 13.31
C ASP A 401 -1.05 19.56 13.22
N THR A 402 -1.77 19.59 14.34
CA THR A 402 -3.15 19.11 14.43
C THR A 402 -3.95 20.06 15.32
N SER A 403 -4.99 20.69 14.76
CA SER A 403 -5.79 21.70 15.45
C SER A 403 -7.29 21.50 15.22
N PHE A 404 -8.05 21.34 16.31
CA PHE A 404 -9.50 21.29 16.28
C PHE A 404 -10.12 22.65 16.58
N SER A 405 -11.19 23.02 15.88
CA SER A 405 -11.90 24.28 16.11
C SER A 405 -12.70 24.30 17.42
N LYS A 406 -12.97 23.12 18.01
CA LYS A 406 -13.75 22.91 19.24
C LYS A 406 -13.18 21.77 20.08
N ALA A 407 -13.31 21.90 21.39
CA ALA A 407 -12.98 20.84 22.32
C ALA A 407 -14.13 19.83 22.44
N GLU A 408 -13.82 18.65 22.97
CA GLU A 408 -14.83 17.67 23.32
C GLU A 408 -15.82 18.24 24.36
N GLY A 409 -17.12 18.03 24.14
CA GLY A 409 -18.18 18.53 25.01
C GLY A 409 -18.52 20.01 24.83
N ASP A 410 -17.90 20.72 23.89
CA ASP A 410 -18.30 22.07 23.50
C ASP A 410 -19.63 22.05 22.74
N GLU A 411 -20.52 23.02 23.04
CA GLU A 411 -21.77 23.22 22.31
C GLU A 411 -21.47 23.75 20.90
N ALA A 412 -21.60 22.89 19.89
CA ALA A 412 -21.40 23.22 18.49
C ALA A 412 -22.16 22.24 17.59
N SER A 413 -22.62 22.72 16.43
CA SER A 413 -23.26 21.87 15.41
C SER A 413 -22.26 21.09 14.55
N SER A 414 -21.00 21.49 14.56
CA SER A 414 -19.92 20.89 13.77
C SER A 414 -18.57 21.13 14.44
N VAL A 415 -17.60 20.30 14.09
CA VAL A 415 -16.20 20.43 14.45
C VAL A 415 -15.36 20.46 13.17
N ASP A 416 -14.38 21.37 13.13
CA ASP A 416 -13.42 21.47 12.03
C ASP A 416 -12.05 21.01 12.54
N LEU A 417 -11.31 20.37 11.66
CA LEU A 417 -9.95 19.89 11.89
C LEU A 417 -9.05 20.44 10.80
N ASP A 418 -8.01 21.16 11.21
CA ASP A 418 -6.87 21.53 10.38
C ASP A 418 -5.70 20.62 10.75
N MET A 419 -5.07 19.99 9.76
CA MET A 419 -3.98 19.03 9.95
C MET A 419 -2.87 19.23 8.91
N SER A 420 -1.62 19.22 9.37
CA SER A 420 -0.43 19.07 8.54
C SER A 420 0.18 17.70 8.78
N LEU A 421 0.30 16.92 7.70
CA LEU A 421 0.82 15.56 7.72
C LEU A 421 2.09 15.50 6.87
N ARG A 422 3.18 15.03 7.47
CA ARG A 422 4.39 14.66 6.74
C ARG A 422 4.28 13.21 6.30
N VAL A 423 4.19 12.99 5.01
CA VAL A 423 4.14 11.66 4.39
C VAL A 423 5.55 11.32 3.92
N ILE A 424 6.07 10.20 4.41
CA ILE A 424 7.42 9.69 4.12
C ILE A 424 7.24 8.37 3.40
N GLY A 425 7.86 8.21 2.25
CA GLY A 425 7.85 6.95 1.53
C GLY A 425 9.24 6.57 1.03
N ILE A 426 9.36 5.31 0.62
CA ILE A 426 10.64 4.70 0.27
C ILE A 426 10.73 4.54 -1.23
N VAL A 427 11.93 4.82 -1.73
CA VAL A 427 12.26 4.76 -3.14
C VAL A 427 13.49 3.88 -3.32
N VAL A 428 13.42 2.96 -4.28
CA VAL A 428 14.48 2.01 -4.63
C VAL A 428 14.86 2.17 -6.10
N SER A 429 16.11 1.87 -6.46
CA SER A 429 16.54 1.87 -7.85
C SER A 429 15.88 0.74 -8.65
N LYS A 430 15.23 1.08 -9.78
CA LYS A 430 14.67 0.05 -10.69
C LYS A 430 15.75 -0.83 -11.29
N GLU A 431 16.93 -0.29 -11.57
CA GLU A 431 18.03 -1.05 -12.16
C GLU A 431 18.48 -2.19 -11.23
N GLN A 432 18.56 -1.91 -9.93
CA GLN A 432 18.92 -2.92 -8.93
C GLN A 432 17.84 -4.00 -8.82
N LEU A 433 16.57 -3.60 -8.78
CA LEU A 433 15.44 -4.53 -8.71
C LEU A 433 15.32 -5.39 -9.97
N GLU A 434 15.53 -4.80 -11.16
CA GLU A 434 15.57 -5.53 -12.43
C GLU A 434 16.74 -6.53 -12.49
N SER A 435 17.91 -6.17 -11.94
CA SER A 435 19.04 -7.09 -11.88
C SER A 435 18.74 -8.30 -11.02
N LEU A 436 18.17 -8.09 -9.83
CA LEU A 436 17.71 -9.15 -8.94
C LEU A 436 16.66 -10.05 -9.61
N ALA A 437 15.65 -9.44 -10.24
CA ALA A 437 14.59 -10.17 -10.92
C ALA A 437 15.14 -11.03 -12.06
N ARG A 438 16.13 -10.56 -12.82
CA ARG A 438 16.80 -11.39 -13.84
C ARG A 438 17.53 -12.56 -13.23
N ASP A 439 18.33 -12.34 -12.20
CA ASP A 439 19.12 -13.39 -11.57
C ASP A 439 18.23 -14.52 -11.00
N LEU A 440 17.05 -14.15 -10.47
CA LEU A 440 16.08 -15.10 -9.92
C LEU A 440 15.28 -15.84 -10.99
N LEU A 441 14.86 -15.14 -12.05
CA LEU A 441 13.92 -15.66 -13.04
C LEU A 441 14.61 -16.32 -14.24
N GLU A 442 15.78 -15.86 -14.67
CA GLU A 442 16.51 -16.38 -15.85
C GLU A 442 16.73 -17.91 -15.79
N PRO A 443 17.12 -18.52 -14.65
CA PRO A 443 17.24 -19.97 -14.54
C PRO A 443 15.93 -20.74 -14.70
N LYS A 444 14.79 -20.06 -14.48
CA LYS A 444 13.44 -20.63 -14.47
C LYS A 444 12.68 -20.36 -15.78
N VAL A 445 13.26 -19.60 -16.72
CA VAL A 445 12.64 -19.31 -18.03
C VAL A 445 12.51 -20.58 -18.87
N PRO A 446 11.29 -20.94 -19.33
CA PRO A 446 11.09 -22.08 -20.22
C PRO A 446 11.76 -21.89 -21.59
N THR A 447 12.18 -22.99 -22.22
CA THR A 447 12.82 -22.95 -23.54
C THR A 447 11.91 -22.33 -24.60
N GLY A 448 12.43 -21.35 -25.35
CA GLY A 448 11.68 -20.66 -26.42
C GLY A 448 10.94 -19.40 -25.97
N TYR A 449 11.14 -18.96 -24.72
CA TYR A 449 10.68 -17.69 -24.17
C TYR A 449 11.87 -16.79 -23.86
N ALA A 450 11.64 -15.47 -23.85
CA ALA A 450 12.64 -14.48 -23.49
C ALA A 450 12.12 -13.59 -22.35
N LEU A 451 12.96 -13.35 -21.34
CA LEU A 451 12.71 -12.39 -20.27
C LEU A 451 13.10 -10.99 -20.74
N ARG A 452 12.18 -10.03 -20.63
CA ARG A 452 12.40 -8.62 -20.98
C ARG A 452 12.10 -7.76 -19.75
N SER A 453 12.88 -6.70 -19.55
CA SER A 453 12.71 -5.78 -18.40
C SER A 453 11.31 -5.22 -18.30
N GLU A 454 10.75 -4.82 -19.44
CA GLU A 454 9.47 -4.12 -19.51
C GLU A 454 8.27 -5.02 -19.18
N GLN A 455 8.52 -6.30 -18.88
CA GLN A 455 7.51 -7.32 -18.58
C GLN A 455 7.65 -7.87 -17.16
N ILE A 456 8.51 -7.26 -16.34
CA ILE A 456 8.71 -7.60 -14.94
C ILE A 456 7.91 -6.58 -14.12
N ASP A 457 6.92 -7.08 -13.38
CA ASP A 457 6.17 -6.35 -12.39
C ASP A 457 6.63 -6.82 -11.02
N VAL A 458 6.93 -5.88 -10.12
CA VAL A 458 7.30 -6.18 -8.74
C VAL A 458 6.30 -5.53 -7.82
N SER A 459 5.76 -6.31 -6.90
CA SER A 459 4.95 -5.84 -5.77
C SER A 459 5.66 -6.19 -4.47
N PHE A 460 5.51 -5.32 -3.48
CA PHE A 460 6.11 -5.48 -2.17
C PHE A 460 4.99 -5.62 -1.15
N GLU A 461 5.10 -6.60 -0.27
CA GLU A 461 4.28 -6.72 0.93
C GLU A 461 5.19 -6.50 2.14
N LEU A 462 4.88 -5.50 2.97
CA LEU A 462 5.67 -5.19 4.16
C LEU A 462 5.43 -6.27 5.22
N ASP A 463 6.50 -6.96 5.64
CA ASP A 463 6.47 -7.97 6.70
C ASP A 463 6.77 -7.31 8.06
N ASP A 464 7.91 -6.62 8.16
CA ASP A 464 8.35 -5.96 9.39
C ASP A 464 9.22 -4.73 9.10
N GLU A 465 9.42 -3.91 10.13
CA GLU A 465 10.30 -2.76 10.07
C GLU A 465 11.08 -2.56 11.39
N SER A 466 12.41 -2.46 11.28
CA SER A 466 13.29 -2.25 12.43
C SER A 466 14.52 -1.41 12.07
N ASP A 467 14.86 -0.43 12.92
CA ASP A 467 16.12 0.34 12.87
C ASP A 467 16.48 0.95 11.49
N GLY A 468 15.48 1.43 10.73
CA GLY A 468 15.69 2.01 9.39
C GLY A 468 15.85 0.97 8.27
N ALA A 469 15.58 -0.31 8.59
CA ALA A 469 15.47 -1.39 7.64
C ALA A 469 14.03 -1.89 7.57
N TRP A 470 13.55 -2.08 6.35
CA TRP A 470 12.23 -2.61 6.03
C TRP A 470 12.37 -4.00 5.43
N PHE A 471 11.65 -4.97 5.99
CA PHE A 471 11.60 -6.34 5.53
C PHE A 471 10.34 -6.52 4.69
N PHE A 472 10.52 -6.95 3.44
CA PHE A 472 9.44 -7.17 2.49
C PHE A 472 9.46 -8.60 1.97
N ASP A 473 8.27 -9.11 1.69
CA ASP A 473 8.09 -10.18 0.72
C ASP A 473 7.84 -9.54 -0.66
N ALA A 474 8.83 -9.64 -1.54
CA ALA A 474 8.74 -9.13 -2.90
C ALA A 474 8.19 -10.23 -3.82
N SER A 475 6.99 -10.03 -4.38
CA SER A 475 6.47 -10.86 -5.46
C SER A 475 6.91 -10.28 -6.80
N ILE A 476 7.73 -11.06 -7.51
CA ILE A 476 8.28 -10.73 -8.81
C ILE A 476 7.52 -11.54 -9.85
N THR A 477 6.70 -10.85 -10.63
CA THR A 477 5.89 -11.42 -11.70
C THR A 477 6.48 -11.06 -13.06
N ALA A 478 6.74 -12.05 -13.91
CA ALA A 478 7.24 -11.84 -15.26
C ALA A 478 6.31 -12.45 -16.31
N ASN A 479 5.83 -11.60 -17.22
CA ASN A 479 5.00 -12.00 -18.36
C ASN A 479 5.88 -12.37 -19.56
N LEU A 480 6.29 -13.62 -19.65
CA LEU A 480 7.22 -14.10 -20.68
C LEU A 480 6.53 -14.20 -22.05
N LEU A 481 7.13 -13.55 -23.05
CA LEU A 481 6.75 -13.73 -24.45
C LEU A 481 7.68 -14.71 -25.16
N PRO A 482 7.16 -15.47 -26.15
CA PRO A 482 7.99 -16.37 -26.95
C PRO A 482 9.10 -15.61 -27.67
N GLU A 483 10.30 -16.18 -27.71
CA GLU A 483 11.41 -15.64 -28.49
C GLU A 483 11.16 -15.90 -29.98
N ILE A 484 10.76 -14.84 -30.69
CA ILE A 484 10.37 -14.95 -32.10
C ILE A 484 11.29 -14.09 -32.96
N ASN A 485 11.92 -14.75 -33.93
CA ASN A 485 12.60 -14.08 -35.02
C ASN A 485 11.59 -13.76 -36.16
N THR A 486 11.21 -12.49 -36.28
CA THR A 486 10.26 -12.04 -37.31
C THR A 486 10.76 -12.31 -38.74
N ASP A 487 12.07 -12.29 -38.98
CA ASP A 487 12.64 -12.56 -40.30
C ASP A 487 12.51 -14.03 -40.71
N ASP A 488 12.62 -14.95 -39.75
CA ASP A 488 12.43 -16.38 -39.99
C ASP A 488 10.96 -16.70 -40.26
N ILE A 489 10.03 -16.05 -39.56
CA ILE A 489 8.60 -16.14 -39.88
C ILE A 489 8.35 -15.61 -41.30
N LYS A 490 8.87 -14.44 -41.67
CA LYS A 490 8.71 -13.88 -43.02
C LYS A 490 9.17 -14.88 -44.08
N ARG A 491 10.38 -15.42 -43.96
CA ARG A 491 10.93 -16.43 -44.90
C ARG A 491 10.04 -17.65 -45.04
N ASN A 492 9.48 -18.13 -43.93
CA ASN A 492 8.64 -19.32 -43.91
C ASN A 492 7.20 -19.07 -44.36
N VAL A 493 6.76 -17.82 -44.44
CA VAL A 493 5.36 -17.46 -44.77
C VAL A 493 5.23 -16.87 -46.19
N ILE A 494 6.32 -16.31 -46.74
CA ILE A 494 6.38 -15.77 -48.10
C ILE A 494 5.93 -16.80 -49.16
N GLY A 495 5.10 -16.34 -50.10
CA GLY A 495 4.61 -17.15 -51.23
C GLY A 495 3.59 -18.23 -50.87
N LYS A 496 3.35 -18.49 -49.57
CA LYS A 496 2.32 -19.42 -49.09
C LYS A 496 0.93 -18.82 -49.23
N TYR A 497 -0.07 -19.70 -49.23
CA TYR A 497 -1.47 -19.31 -49.10
C TYR A 497 -1.77 -18.92 -47.63
N PRO A 498 -2.72 -18.01 -47.37
CA PRO A 498 -3.09 -17.60 -46.02
C PRO A 498 -3.38 -18.77 -45.07
N SER A 499 -4.04 -19.83 -45.53
CA SER A 499 -4.30 -21.04 -44.75
C SER A 499 -3.03 -21.81 -44.36
N GLN A 500 -2.06 -21.90 -45.28
CA GLN A 500 -0.78 -22.57 -45.03
C GLN A 500 0.14 -21.72 -44.13
N ALA A 501 0.05 -20.40 -44.25
CA ALA A 501 0.71 -19.47 -43.36
C ALA A 501 0.17 -19.61 -41.94
N GLN A 502 -1.15 -19.64 -41.77
CA GLN A 502 -1.80 -19.83 -40.48
C GLN A 502 -1.39 -21.15 -39.81
N GLN A 503 -1.30 -22.25 -40.57
CA GLN A 503 -0.83 -23.54 -40.06
C GLN A 503 0.65 -23.51 -39.59
N TYR A 504 1.49 -22.66 -40.19
CA TYR A 504 2.84 -22.46 -39.70
C TYR A 504 2.85 -21.62 -38.42
N LEU A 505 2.01 -20.59 -38.35
CA LEU A 505 1.91 -19.72 -37.16
C LEU A 505 1.40 -20.49 -35.93
N THR A 506 0.53 -21.50 -36.10
CA THR A 506 0.09 -22.37 -35.00
C THR A 506 1.20 -23.22 -34.36
N THR A 507 2.36 -23.34 -35.02
CA THR A 507 3.52 -24.06 -34.46
C THR A 507 4.35 -23.22 -33.51
N ILE A 508 4.07 -21.91 -33.40
CA ILE A 508 4.77 -20.98 -32.52
C ILE A 508 4.24 -21.18 -31.08
N PRO A 509 5.11 -21.30 -30.06
CA PRO A 509 4.67 -21.33 -28.66
C PRO A 509 3.80 -20.13 -28.31
N GLY A 510 2.74 -20.34 -27.51
CA GLY A 510 1.83 -19.27 -27.13
C GLY A 510 0.91 -18.75 -28.24
N PHE A 511 0.84 -19.37 -29.42
CA PHE A 511 -0.05 -18.89 -30.50
C PHE A 511 -1.54 -18.95 -30.12
N THR A 512 -2.23 -17.81 -30.19
CA THR A 512 -3.69 -17.73 -30.03
C THR A 512 -4.39 -17.53 -31.36
N LYS A 513 -4.01 -16.49 -32.11
CA LYS A 513 -4.68 -16.08 -33.36
C LYS A 513 -3.69 -15.41 -34.31
N ALA A 514 -3.97 -15.47 -35.61
CA ALA A 514 -3.33 -14.61 -36.59
C ALA A 514 -4.35 -13.96 -37.53
N ASP A 515 -4.22 -12.66 -37.73
CA ASP A 515 -4.97 -11.90 -38.73
C ASP A 515 -4.05 -11.61 -39.93
N ILE A 516 -4.43 -12.13 -41.10
CA ILE A 516 -3.65 -11.99 -42.34
C ILE A 516 -4.45 -11.13 -43.31
N THR A 517 -3.99 -9.89 -43.53
CA THR A 517 -4.62 -8.93 -44.43
C THR A 517 -3.79 -8.77 -45.70
N LEU A 518 -4.41 -8.97 -46.87
CA LEU A 518 -3.77 -8.85 -48.19
C LEU A 518 -4.31 -7.61 -48.92
N THR A 519 -3.42 -6.73 -49.35
CA THR A 519 -3.77 -5.52 -50.11
C THR A 519 -3.03 -5.50 -51.46
N PRO A 520 -3.73 -5.55 -52.61
CA PRO A 520 -5.18 -5.76 -52.79
C PRO A 520 -5.60 -7.23 -52.53
N SER A 521 -6.85 -7.42 -52.11
CA SER A 521 -7.43 -8.77 -51.95
C SER A 521 -7.71 -9.40 -53.32
N LEU A 522 -6.83 -10.31 -53.73
CA LEU A 522 -6.92 -11.02 -55.01
C LEU A 522 -7.73 -12.31 -54.86
N PRO A 523 -8.69 -12.60 -55.76
CA PRO A 523 -9.54 -13.77 -55.64
C PRO A 523 -8.80 -15.08 -55.97
N GLY A 524 -9.09 -16.14 -55.21
CA GLY A 524 -8.69 -17.51 -55.49
C GLY A 524 -7.18 -17.77 -55.42
N LYS A 525 -6.63 -18.48 -56.41
CA LYS A 525 -5.23 -18.95 -56.42
C LYS A 525 -4.17 -17.84 -56.58
N LEU A 526 -4.61 -16.59 -56.72
CA LEU A 526 -3.76 -15.40 -56.86
C LEU A 526 -3.54 -14.67 -55.53
N GLY A 527 -4.28 -15.01 -54.47
CA GLY A 527 -4.17 -14.43 -53.12
C GLY A 527 -3.07 -15.07 -52.29
N ASN A 528 -1.85 -15.17 -52.83
CA ASN A 528 -0.69 -15.63 -52.09
C ASN A 528 -0.06 -14.47 -51.32
N ILE A 529 0.65 -14.79 -50.24
CA ILE A 529 1.48 -13.82 -49.55
C ILE A 529 2.60 -13.35 -50.52
N PRO A 530 2.88 -12.03 -50.59
CA PRO A 530 3.85 -11.47 -51.51
C PRO A 530 5.19 -12.19 -51.44
N ARG A 531 5.84 -12.35 -52.60
CA ARG A 531 7.16 -12.99 -52.70
C ARG A 531 8.32 -12.09 -52.26
N VAL A 532 8.04 -10.79 -52.13
CA VAL A 532 9.01 -9.78 -51.72
C VAL A 532 8.88 -9.59 -50.21
N THR A 533 9.96 -9.85 -49.47
CA THR A 533 9.99 -9.76 -48.00
C THR A 533 9.57 -8.38 -47.49
N ASP A 534 9.99 -7.32 -48.18
CA ASP A 534 9.67 -5.92 -47.81
C ASP A 534 8.17 -5.60 -47.93
N HIS A 535 7.39 -6.46 -48.58
CA HIS A 535 5.94 -6.33 -48.69
C HIS A 535 5.19 -7.18 -47.67
N VAL A 536 5.89 -7.79 -46.71
CA VAL A 536 5.30 -8.56 -45.61
C VAL A 536 5.64 -7.87 -44.29
N SER A 537 4.65 -7.23 -43.69
CA SER A 537 4.74 -6.69 -42.32
C SER A 537 4.26 -7.76 -41.33
N ILE A 538 5.01 -7.95 -40.25
CA ILE A 538 4.62 -8.85 -39.14
C ILE A 538 4.63 -8.03 -37.86
N GLU A 539 3.50 -8.02 -37.18
CA GLU A 539 3.33 -7.40 -35.86
C GLU A 539 2.98 -8.49 -34.85
N ILE A 540 3.61 -8.45 -33.69
CA ILE A 540 3.36 -9.40 -32.60
C ILE A 540 2.66 -8.61 -31.49
N ILE A 541 1.49 -9.09 -31.09
CA ILE A 541 0.68 -8.49 -30.04
C ILE A 541 0.47 -9.54 -28.95
N ALA A 542 0.67 -9.17 -27.69
CA ALA A 542 0.28 -10.01 -26.57
C ALA A 542 -1.26 -10.03 -26.48
N ASP A 543 -1.84 -11.23 -26.50
CA ASP A 543 -3.27 -11.40 -26.24
C ASP A 543 -3.49 -11.23 -24.74
N ARG A 544 -4.37 -10.29 -24.38
CA ARG A 544 -4.61 -9.88 -22.99
C ARG A 544 -5.33 -10.94 -22.18
#